data_AF-A0A9P8ICV4-F1
#
_entry.id   AF-A0A9P8ICV4-F1
#
_cell.length_a   1.000
_cell.length_b   1.000
_cell.length_c   1.000
_cell.angle_alpha   90.00
_cell.angle_beta   90.00
_cell.angle_gamma   90.00
#
_symmetry.space_group_name_H-M   'P 1'
#
loop_
_entity.id
_entity.type
_entity.pdbx_description
1 polymer ?
#
loop_
_entity_poly.entity_id
_entity_poly.type
_entity_poly.pdbx_seq_one_letter_code
_entity_poly.pdbx_strand_id
1 'polypeptide(L)'
;MSLQGEGSIDMKDSEGELEPEEFEKDIENEDPTEEKLEETNDEIVRESTPVDYIHWEDFLIFSSNARTWSEVVAVGKRGYMTYTQMCERFGKAIAKKIPLQKDERKKDRFQNDSLENEVKGEVFEIWNKEDRTVYWVAMDYDYLLDRKDDPLNLEHFFPCPRPIIANQTTGTMVPVADYMQYQDQATQIDELSQRISMLTRACKVAGVYASAAKGIQRLLNESVENELIPVDDWAAFAEKGGVAGQISFLPLKEIIGVIQELSSLKDKQIEEMDRLTGINDLMRGTTDARETLGGQRLKSNYTGTRLTARQNEVARFARDTVRIMADIMCQHFSPQALVEVSGAMYEEGLGVNVEDVQVRLQQQPPVPQGAGLPGLPAP
;
A
#
# COMPACT_ATOMS: atom_id res chain seq x y z
N MET A 1 -8.63 52.35 27.79
CA MET A 1 -7.29 51.75 27.67
C MET A 1 -7.40 50.70 26.58
N SER A 2 -6.73 50.94 25.46
CA SER A 2 -6.67 50.07 24.29
C SER A 2 -5.91 48.79 24.63
N LEU A 3 -6.35 47.66 24.07
CA LEU A 3 -5.49 46.49 23.90
C LEU A 3 -5.62 46.02 22.44
N GLN A 4 -4.61 46.40 21.65
CA GLN A 4 -4.01 45.59 20.59
C GLN A 4 -3.47 44.31 21.27
N GLY A 5 -3.50 43.10 20.73
CA GLY A 5 -2.96 42.59 19.47
C GLY A 5 -2.32 41.21 19.78
N GLU A 6 -1.99 40.45 18.71
CA GLU A 6 -1.08 39.28 18.67
C GLU A 6 -1.67 37.87 18.89
N GLY A 7 -2.04 37.24 17.78
CA GLY A 7 -1.83 35.82 17.57
C GLY A 7 -0.34 35.58 17.31
N SER A 8 0.37 35.12 18.34
CA SER A 8 1.78 34.78 18.30
C SER A 8 1.93 33.29 17.98
N ILE A 9 2.58 32.97 16.85
CA ILE A 9 3.18 31.66 16.61
C ILE A 9 4.24 31.46 17.70
N ASP A 10 4.03 30.48 18.59
CA ASP A 10 4.88 30.21 19.75
C ASP A 10 6.22 29.63 19.25
N MET A 11 7.17 30.51 18.93
CA MET A 11 8.57 30.15 18.67
C MET A 11 9.31 30.17 20.00
N LYS A 12 9.46 29.01 20.64
CA LYS A 12 10.35 28.82 21.79
C LYS A 12 11.21 27.60 21.54
N ASP A 13 12.51 27.76 21.77
CA ASP A 13 13.47 26.66 21.76
C ASP A 13 13.32 25.77 23.01
N SER A 14 14.13 24.71 23.10
CA SER A 14 14.10 23.75 24.21
C SER A 14 14.55 24.30 25.56
N GLU A 15 15.07 25.54 25.61
CA GLU A 15 15.43 26.25 26.85
C GLU A 15 14.48 27.42 27.17
N GLY A 16 13.51 27.70 26.30
CA GLY A 16 12.43 28.66 26.54
C GLY A 16 12.80 30.11 26.27
N GLU A 17 13.87 30.38 25.52
CA GLU A 17 14.22 31.73 25.10
C GLU A 17 13.67 32.05 23.69
N LEU A 18 13.27 33.32 23.51
CA LEU A 18 12.89 33.91 22.23
C LEU A 18 14.16 34.47 21.60
N GLU A 19 14.60 33.97 20.44
CA GLU A 19 15.71 34.58 19.69
C GLU A 19 15.34 36.02 19.27
N PRO A 20 16.12 37.05 19.66
CA PRO A 20 15.94 38.40 19.16
C PRO A 20 16.88 38.66 17.97
N GLU A 21 16.39 39.48 17.02
CA GLU A 21 17.12 40.13 15.89
C GLU A 21 17.27 39.23 14.64
N GLU A 22 16.87 39.58 13.42
CA GLU A 22 16.76 40.88 12.72
C GLU A 22 15.58 40.84 11.73
N PHE A 23 14.50 41.58 11.98
CA PHE A 23 13.40 41.80 11.01
C PHE A 23 13.08 43.29 10.82
N GLU A 24 14.06 44.17 11.05
CA GLU A 24 13.95 45.60 10.76
C GLU A 24 15.04 46.02 9.77
N LYS A 25 14.68 46.00 8.48
CA LYS A 25 15.08 46.92 7.40
C LYS A 25 14.77 46.25 6.07
N ASP A 26 13.59 46.54 5.53
CA ASP A 26 13.31 46.68 4.09
C ASP A 26 11.81 46.98 3.91
N ILE A 27 11.31 48.02 4.59
CA ILE A 27 10.04 48.66 4.24
C ILE A 27 10.42 50.01 3.64
N GLU A 28 10.73 50.00 2.34
CA GLU A 28 10.72 51.23 1.55
C GLU A 28 9.28 51.74 1.49
N ASN A 29 9.13 53.03 1.78
CA ASN A 29 7.87 53.76 1.80
C ASN A 29 7.24 53.79 0.40
N GLU A 30 6.20 53.01 0.18
CA GLU A 30 5.14 53.31 -0.80
C GLU A 30 3.82 53.42 -0.05
N ASP A 31 3.19 54.60 -0.13
CA ASP A 31 1.88 54.90 0.45
C ASP A 31 0.84 53.83 0.05
N PRO A 32 0.15 53.16 0.99
CA PRO A 32 -0.95 52.31 0.64
C PRO A 32 -2.17 53.22 0.47
N THR A 33 -2.36 53.73 -0.75
CA THR A 33 -3.70 54.11 -1.19
C THR A 33 -4.58 52.87 -0.97
N GLU A 34 -5.60 52.98 -0.11
CA GLU A 34 -6.61 51.95 0.13
C GLU A 34 -7.30 51.59 -1.20
N GLU A 35 -6.71 50.69 -1.97
CA GLU A 35 -7.44 49.90 -2.95
C GLU A 35 -8.34 48.97 -2.15
N LYS A 36 -9.60 49.41 -2.00
CA LYS A 36 -10.70 48.53 -1.62
C LYS A 36 -10.59 47.27 -2.48
N LEU A 37 -10.27 46.15 -1.85
CA LEU A 37 -10.37 44.83 -2.44
C LEU A 37 -11.75 44.74 -3.10
N GLU A 38 -11.77 44.69 -4.42
CA GLU A 38 -12.98 44.42 -5.17
C GLU A 38 -13.52 43.08 -4.67
N GLU A 39 -14.82 43.05 -4.34
CA GLU A 39 -15.53 41.79 -4.05
C GLU A 39 -15.29 40.86 -5.23
N THR A 40 -14.35 39.94 -5.06
CA THR A 40 -14.13 38.87 -6.03
C THR A 40 -15.36 38.01 -5.89
N ASN A 41 -16.29 38.12 -6.84
CA ASN A 41 -17.47 37.26 -6.95
C ASN A 41 -17.01 35.85 -7.29
N ASP A 42 -16.37 35.18 -6.33
CA ASP A 42 -15.93 33.79 -6.44
C ASP A 42 -17.18 32.91 -6.44
N GLU A 43 -17.64 32.56 -7.64
CA GLU A 43 -18.74 31.63 -7.82
C GLU A 43 -18.22 30.20 -7.63
N ILE A 44 -18.88 29.42 -6.78
CA ILE A 44 -18.55 28.01 -6.57
C ILE A 44 -18.96 27.23 -7.82
N VAL A 45 -17.99 26.98 -8.71
CA VAL A 45 -18.23 26.25 -9.97
C VAL A 45 -18.49 24.76 -9.73
N ARG A 46 -17.85 24.18 -8.71
CA ARG A 46 -17.93 22.74 -8.43
C ARG A 46 -17.49 22.40 -7.02
N GLU A 47 -18.35 21.69 -6.30
CA GLU A 47 -18.00 21.06 -5.02
C GLU A 47 -17.79 19.56 -5.25
N SER A 48 -16.72 18.99 -4.67
CA SER A 48 -16.44 17.57 -4.79
C SER A 48 -15.66 17.04 -3.60
N THR A 49 -15.94 15.79 -3.22
CA THR A 49 -15.24 15.07 -2.15
C THR A 49 -14.43 13.94 -2.77
N PRO A 50 -13.21 14.18 -3.28
CA PRO A 50 -12.40 13.14 -3.89
C PRO A 50 -11.95 12.11 -2.86
N VAL A 51 -11.74 10.87 -3.32
CA VAL A 51 -11.14 9.79 -2.50
C VAL A 51 -9.72 9.58 -2.99
N ASP A 52 -8.76 9.94 -2.15
CA ASP A 52 -7.35 9.79 -2.46
C ASP A 52 -6.82 8.42 -2.02
N TYR A 53 -6.08 7.77 -2.93
CA TYR A 53 -5.33 6.57 -2.59
C TYR A 53 -4.03 6.94 -1.88
N ILE A 54 -3.79 6.32 -0.72
CA ILE A 54 -2.57 6.47 0.05
C ILE A 54 -1.81 5.13 -0.02
N HIS A 55 -0.53 5.19 -0.39
CA HIS A 55 0.34 4.01 -0.36
C HIS A 55 0.54 3.56 1.10
N TRP A 56 0.63 2.25 1.34
CA TRP A 56 0.65 1.71 2.70
C TRP A 56 1.83 2.21 3.55
N GLU A 57 2.99 2.51 2.92
CA GLU A 57 4.16 3.10 3.60
C GLU A 57 3.95 4.56 4.00
N ASP A 58 3.01 5.25 3.36
CA ASP A 58 2.74 6.66 3.57
C ASP A 58 1.56 6.86 4.56
N PHE A 59 0.90 5.79 4.99
CA PHE A 59 -0.16 5.83 6.00
C PHE A 59 0.40 5.49 7.39
N LEU A 60 0.18 6.38 8.34
CA LEU A 60 0.74 6.29 9.69
C LEU A 60 -0.37 6.14 10.72
N ILE A 61 -0.16 5.24 11.70
CA ILE A 61 -1.02 5.10 12.87
C ILE A 61 -0.18 5.47 14.08
N PHE A 62 -0.51 6.59 14.71
CA PHE A 62 0.16 7.09 15.91
C PHE A 62 -0.55 6.53 17.14
N SER A 63 -0.31 5.25 17.38
CA SER A 63 -0.56 4.55 18.65
C SER A 63 0.06 3.16 18.54
N SER A 64 1.35 3.05 18.89
CA SER A 64 2.10 1.78 18.78
C SER A 64 1.50 0.64 19.60
N ASN A 65 0.74 0.98 20.64
CA ASN A 65 0.10 0.04 21.57
C ASN A 65 -1.40 -0.16 21.31
N ALA A 66 -1.99 0.48 20.31
CA ALA A 66 -3.40 0.27 19.99
C ALA A 66 -3.63 -1.18 19.55
N ARG A 67 -4.58 -1.85 20.21
CA ARG A 67 -5.04 -3.20 19.88
C ARG A 67 -6.30 -3.18 19.03
N THR A 68 -7.08 -2.11 19.15
CA THR A 68 -8.31 -1.89 18.38
C THR A 68 -8.31 -0.51 17.74
N TRP A 69 -9.07 -0.34 16.67
CA TRP A 69 -9.18 0.96 16.00
C TRP A 69 -9.74 2.06 16.90
N SER A 70 -10.56 1.69 17.88
CA SER A 70 -11.12 2.65 18.84
C SER A 70 -10.07 3.27 19.76
N GLU A 71 -8.93 2.60 19.97
CA GLU A 71 -7.80 3.06 20.78
C GLU A 71 -6.80 3.91 19.98
N VAL A 72 -7.03 4.12 18.68
CA VAL A 72 -6.16 4.95 17.85
C VAL A 72 -6.39 6.42 18.21
N VAL A 73 -5.33 7.06 18.69
CA VAL A 73 -5.32 8.48 19.11
C VAL A 73 -5.11 9.39 17.91
N ALA A 74 -4.14 9.06 17.05
CA ALA A 74 -3.85 9.87 15.88
C ALA A 74 -3.57 9.01 14.64
N VAL A 75 -3.94 9.55 13.47
CA VAL A 75 -3.64 8.98 12.15
C VAL A 75 -2.89 10.03 11.34
N GLY A 76 -1.96 9.60 10.51
CA GLY A 76 -1.24 10.52 9.63
C GLY A 76 -1.12 9.99 8.22
N LYS A 77 -0.88 10.93 7.30
CA LYS A 77 -0.48 10.62 5.93
C LYS A 77 0.79 11.38 5.57
N ARG A 78 1.67 10.74 4.83
CA ARG A 78 2.82 11.38 4.18
C ARG A 78 2.42 11.82 2.78
N GLY A 79 2.59 13.11 2.52
CA GLY A 79 2.41 13.73 1.22
C GLY A 79 3.74 14.23 0.67
N TYR A 80 3.90 14.13 -0.65
CA TYR A 80 5.05 14.67 -1.36
C TYR A 80 4.61 15.91 -2.13
N MET A 81 5.18 17.06 -1.77
CA MET A 81 4.84 18.35 -2.38
C MET A 81 6.05 18.92 -3.12
N THR A 82 5.81 19.59 -4.25
CA THR A 82 6.84 20.40 -4.92
C THR A 82 7.05 21.72 -4.16
N TYR A 83 8.17 22.39 -4.43
CA TYR A 83 8.45 23.70 -3.82
C TYR A 83 7.32 24.72 -4.07
N THR A 84 6.78 24.76 -5.29
CA THR A 84 5.66 25.65 -5.65
C THR A 84 4.42 25.37 -4.82
N GLN A 85 4.03 24.09 -4.66
CA GLN A 85 2.88 23.69 -3.86
C GLN A 85 3.05 24.03 -2.38
N MET A 86 4.27 23.87 -1.84
CA MET A 86 4.57 24.29 -0.47
C MET A 86 4.51 25.81 -0.31
N CYS A 87 5.01 26.57 -1.29
CA CYS A 87 4.93 28.03 -1.26
C CYS A 87 3.49 28.54 -1.27
N GLU A 88 2.62 27.92 -2.07
CA GLU A 88 1.20 28.27 -2.15
C GLU A 88 0.46 27.97 -0.84
N ARG A 89 0.78 26.84 -0.19
CA ARG A 89 0.07 26.40 1.03
C ARG A 89 0.63 26.99 2.33
N PHE A 90 1.95 26.99 2.49
CA PHE A 90 2.64 27.33 3.74
C PHE A 90 3.47 28.63 3.64
N GLY A 91 3.55 29.25 2.46
CA GLY A 91 4.34 30.45 2.22
C GLY A 91 5.82 30.17 1.89
N LYS A 92 6.46 31.15 1.26
CA LYS A 92 7.84 31.03 0.72
C LYS A 92 8.90 30.84 1.81
N ALA A 93 8.72 31.45 2.99
CA ALA A 93 9.70 31.40 4.08
C ALA A 93 9.85 29.99 4.66
N ILE A 94 8.74 29.27 4.82
CA ILE A 94 8.69 27.90 5.34
C ILE A 94 9.16 26.92 4.26
N ALA A 95 8.66 27.04 3.03
CA ALA A 95 9.00 26.15 1.93
C ALA A 95 10.51 26.10 1.62
N LYS A 96 11.25 27.20 1.86
CA LYS A 96 12.71 27.26 1.65
C LYS A 96 13.51 26.49 2.71
N LYS A 97 12.96 26.33 3.92
CA LYS A 97 13.62 25.64 5.04
C LYS A 97 13.45 24.12 5.00
N ILE A 98 12.42 23.63 4.30
CA ILE A 98 12.15 22.18 4.19
C ILE A 98 13.11 21.54 3.19
N PRO A 99 13.81 20.46 3.54
CA PRO A 99 14.65 19.75 2.59
C PRO A 99 13.78 19.09 1.49
N LEU A 100 14.12 19.36 0.24
CA LEU A 100 13.54 18.69 -0.91
C LEU A 100 14.40 17.49 -1.26
N GLN A 101 13.83 16.29 -1.24
CA GLN A 101 14.52 15.06 -1.60
C GLN A 101 14.17 14.62 -3.01
N LYS A 102 15.14 14.03 -3.71
CA LYS A 102 14.90 13.42 -5.02
C LYS A 102 14.19 12.08 -4.81
N ASP A 103 13.06 11.86 -5.47
CA ASP A 103 12.32 10.61 -5.36
C ASP A 103 13.11 9.45 -6.00
N GLU A 104 13.86 8.69 -5.19
CA GLU A 104 14.71 7.59 -5.66
C GLU A 104 13.93 6.40 -6.23
N ARG A 105 12.60 6.37 -6.06
CA ARG A 105 11.71 5.29 -6.52
C ARG A 105 11.50 5.27 -8.04
N LYS A 106 11.96 6.29 -8.77
CA LYS A 106 11.87 6.39 -10.24
C LYS A 106 13.15 6.01 -10.99
N LYS A 107 13.85 4.93 -10.58
CA LYS A 107 15.05 4.49 -11.32
C LYS A 107 14.79 3.90 -12.72
N ASP A 108 13.54 3.60 -13.10
CA ASP A 108 13.32 2.79 -14.33
C ASP A 108 12.08 3.13 -15.19
N ARG A 109 11.50 4.34 -15.09
CA ARG A 109 10.40 4.73 -15.99
C ARG A 109 10.59 6.14 -16.56
N PHE A 110 10.99 6.16 -17.83
CA PHE A 110 10.99 7.26 -18.81
C PHE A 110 11.56 8.61 -18.32
N GLN A 111 12.71 9.00 -18.89
CA GLN A 111 13.25 10.37 -18.82
C GLN A 111 12.16 11.37 -19.24
N ASN A 112 11.63 12.10 -18.27
CA ASN A 112 10.84 13.29 -18.52
C ASN A 112 11.68 14.47 -18.01
N ASP A 113 12.10 15.33 -18.92
CA ASP A 113 13.20 16.29 -18.81
C ASP A 113 12.83 17.55 -18.01
N SER A 114 12.22 17.39 -16.82
CA SER A 114 11.85 18.52 -15.95
C SER A 114 12.38 18.29 -14.54
N LEU A 115 13.61 18.74 -14.30
CA LEU A 115 14.33 18.67 -13.03
C LEU A 115 13.54 19.26 -11.85
N GLU A 116 12.66 20.24 -12.09
CA GLU A 116 11.82 20.88 -11.05
C GLU A 116 10.69 19.98 -10.52
N ASN A 117 10.27 18.95 -11.26
CA ASN A 117 9.23 18.01 -10.84
C ASN A 117 9.78 16.74 -10.15
N GLU A 118 11.11 16.57 -10.11
CA GLU A 118 11.74 15.37 -9.54
C GLU A 118 12.07 15.50 -8.05
N VAL A 119 12.15 16.72 -7.53
CA VAL A 119 12.51 16.97 -6.13
C VAL A 119 11.25 17.39 -5.37
N LYS A 120 10.88 16.61 -4.37
CA LYS A 120 9.71 16.84 -3.52
C LYS A 120 10.12 16.80 -2.06
N GLY A 121 9.54 17.67 -1.25
CA GLY A 121 9.70 17.55 0.20
C GLY A 121 8.58 16.69 0.78
N GLU A 122 8.90 16.02 1.88
CA GLU A 122 7.99 15.18 2.62
C GLU A 122 7.27 16.02 3.67
N VAL A 123 5.94 16.02 3.60
CA VAL A 123 5.07 16.68 4.58
C VAL A 123 4.12 15.64 5.17
N PHE A 124 4.03 15.61 6.49
CA PHE A 124 3.15 14.75 7.25
C PHE A 124 1.95 15.56 7.70
N GLU A 125 0.75 15.09 7.35
CA GLU A 125 -0.51 15.60 7.88
C GLU A 125 -1.01 14.63 8.94
N ILE A 126 -1.10 15.08 10.19
CA ILE A 126 -1.41 14.26 11.35
C ILE A 126 -2.72 14.76 11.96
N TRP A 127 -3.70 13.87 12.04
CA TRP A 127 -5.00 14.08 12.65
C TRP A 127 -4.97 13.51 14.06
N ASN A 128 -5.03 14.38 15.07
CA ASN A 128 -5.08 13.98 16.47
C ASN A 128 -6.51 14.07 17.04
N LYS A 129 -7.05 12.93 17.48
CA LYS A 129 -8.43 12.82 17.96
C LYS A 129 -8.62 13.34 19.39
N GLU A 130 -7.55 13.38 20.20
CA GLU A 130 -7.63 13.82 21.60
C GLU A 130 -7.91 15.33 21.72
N ASP A 131 -7.20 16.13 20.94
CA ASP A 131 -7.36 17.59 20.88
C ASP A 131 -8.26 18.04 19.72
N ARG A 132 -8.63 17.13 18.82
CA ARG A 132 -9.35 17.41 17.57
C ARG A 132 -8.64 18.46 16.72
N THR A 133 -7.32 18.34 16.60
CA THR A 133 -6.51 19.25 15.79
C THR A 133 -5.75 18.48 14.70
N VAL A 134 -5.56 19.14 13.56
CA VAL A 134 -4.72 18.67 12.45
C VAL A 134 -3.41 19.43 12.44
N TYR A 135 -2.31 18.69 12.41
CA TYR A 135 -0.95 19.21 12.42
C TYR A 135 -0.26 18.90 11.09
N TRP A 136 0.50 19.86 10.57
CA TRP A 136 1.39 19.65 9.44
C TRP A 136 2.84 19.75 9.90
N VAL A 137 3.64 18.71 9.59
CA VAL A 137 5.03 18.58 10.02
C VAL A 137 5.90 18.21 8.83
N ALA A 138 7.12 18.73 8.76
CA ALA A 138 8.14 18.26 7.82
C ALA A 138 9.27 17.58 8.59
N MET A 139 9.93 16.58 7.98
CA MET A 139 11.17 16.04 8.55
C MET A 139 12.28 17.09 8.45
N ASP A 140 13.17 17.09 9.44
CA ASP A 140 14.29 18.03 9.56
C ASP A 140 13.88 19.51 9.60
N TYR A 141 12.67 19.79 10.09
CA TYR A 141 12.18 21.13 10.38
C TYR A 141 11.64 21.17 11.82
N ASP A 142 12.21 22.05 12.66
CA ASP A 142 11.98 22.02 14.11
C ASP A 142 10.60 22.54 14.54
N TYR A 143 9.90 23.27 13.65
CA TYR A 143 8.62 23.89 13.95
C TYR A 143 7.46 23.22 13.21
N LEU A 144 6.23 23.44 13.70
CA LEU A 144 5.03 23.04 12.96
C LEU A 144 4.88 23.90 11.70
N LEU A 145 4.49 23.28 10.60
CA LEU A 145 4.19 23.98 9.34
C LEU A 145 2.87 24.74 9.45
N ASP A 146 1.87 24.07 10.01
CA ASP A 146 0.52 24.61 10.17
C ASP A 146 -0.22 23.80 11.27
N ARG A 147 -1.25 24.42 11.85
CA ARG A 147 -2.13 23.83 12.85
C ARG A 147 -3.55 24.32 12.60
N LYS A 148 -4.50 23.40 12.46
CA LYS A 148 -5.91 23.74 12.26
C LYS A 148 -6.83 22.89 13.15
N ASP A 149 -7.71 23.56 13.88
CA ASP A 149 -8.66 22.89 14.77
C ASP A 149 -9.89 22.41 13.98
N ASP A 150 -10.21 21.12 14.15
CA ASP A 150 -11.31 20.36 13.54
C ASP A 150 -11.81 20.88 12.18
N PRO A 151 -10.99 20.82 11.11
CA PRO A 151 -11.33 21.45 9.83
C PRO A 151 -12.52 20.81 9.14
N LEU A 152 -12.84 19.54 9.46
CA LEU A 152 -13.91 18.80 8.81
C LEU A 152 -15.12 18.53 9.71
N ASN A 153 -15.02 18.69 11.03
CA ASN A 153 -16.10 18.49 12.00
C ASN A 153 -16.83 17.13 11.89
N LEU A 154 -16.11 16.10 11.48
CA LEU A 154 -16.66 14.76 11.24
C LEU A 154 -17.09 14.07 12.54
N GLU A 155 -18.10 13.19 12.47
CA GLU A 155 -18.58 12.43 13.64
C GLU A 155 -17.45 11.66 14.36
N HIS A 156 -16.51 11.12 13.59
CA HIS A 156 -15.39 10.33 14.10
C HIS A 156 -14.03 11.02 13.95
N PHE A 157 -14.03 12.31 13.61
CA PHE A 157 -12.87 13.19 13.41
C PHE A 157 -11.89 12.79 12.28
N PHE A 158 -11.59 11.50 12.12
CA PHE A 158 -10.66 11.02 11.10
C PHE A 158 -11.27 11.12 9.69
N PRO A 159 -10.51 11.63 8.69
CA PRO A 159 -10.97 11.74 7.30
C PRO A 159 -10.85 10.42 6.53
N CYS A 160 -10.52 9.32 7.21
CA CYS A 160 -10.33 8.01 6.61
C CYS A 160 -11.12 6.94 7.37
N PRO A 161 -11.68 5.95 6.66
CA PRO A 161 -12.27 4.80 7.32
C PRO A 161 -11.18 3.96 8.00
N ARG A 162 -11.57 3.09 8.93
CA ARG A 162 -10.65 2.10 9.52
C ARG A 162 -10.02 1.27 8.39
N PRO A 163 -8.67 1.20 8.30
CA PRO A 163 -7.99 0.46 7.24
C PRO A 163 -8.43 -1.00 7.16
N ILE A 164 -8.24 -1.59 5.99
CA ILE A 164 -8.38 -3.04 5.80
C ILE A 164 -7.11 -3.68 6.35
N ILE A 165 -7.26 -4.54 7.35
CA ILE A 165 -6.12 -5.22 7.98
C ILE A 165 -6.38 -6.72 7.88
N ALA A 166 -5.51 -7.44 7.17
CA ALA A 166 -5.73 -8.86 6.84
C ALA A 166 -5.55 -9.78 8.05
N ASN A 167 -4.35 -9.80 8.66
CA ASN A 167 -4.05 -10.64 9.82
C ASN A 167 -3.70 -9.77 11.02
N GLN A 168 -4.72 -9.33 11.75
CA GLN A 168 -4.53 -8.62 13.01
C GLN A 168 -4.04 -9.58 14.10
N THR A 169 -3.13 -9.08 14.93
CA THR A 169 -2.74 -9.77 16.16
C THR A 169 -3.59 -9.25 17.33
N THR A 170 -3.54 -9.92 18.48
CA THR A 170 -4.27 -9.47 19.68
C THR A 170 -3.62 -8.26 20.37
N GLY A 171 -2.36 -7.98 20.06
CA GLY A 171 -1.54 -6.99 20.76
C GLY A 171 -1.25 -5.72 19.96
N THR A 172 -1.43 -5.74 18.63
CA THR A 172 -1.14 -4.59 17.78
C THR A 172 -2.00 -4.57 16.52
N MET A 173 -2.26 -3.36 16.02
CA MET A 173 -2.88 -3.08 14.73
C MET A 173 -1.96 -3.32 13.53
N VAL A 174 -0.66 -3.58 13.75
CA VAL A 174 0.28 -3.94 12.67
C VAL A 174 -0.05 -5.35 12.17
N PRO A 175 -0.41 -5.51 10.88
CA PRO A 175 -0.72 -6.82 10.33
C PRO A 175 0.53 -7.69 10.19
N VAL A 176 0.34 -8.99 10.35
CA VAL A 176 1.34 -9.99 9.90
C VAL A 176 1.08 -10.30 8.43
N ALA A 177 2.11 -10.23 7.59
CA ALA A 177 1.99 -10.59 6.18
C ALA A 177 1.61 -12.08 6.01
N ASP A 178 0.75 -12.40 5.02
CA ASP A 178 0.33 -13.78 4.73
C ASP A 178 1.56 -14.70 4.53
N TYR A 179 2.62 -14.20 3.86
CA TYR A 179 3.86 -14.94 3.62
C TYR A 179 4.57 -15.39 4.91
N MET A 180 4.55 -14.58 5.96
CA MET A 180 5.18 -14.93 7.24
C MET A 180 4.54 -16.16 7.89
N GLN A 181 3.29 -16.48 7.57
CA GLN A 181 2.60 -17.65 8.13
C GLN A 181 3.12 -18.97 7.55
N TYR A 182 3.55 -18.96 6.28
CA TYR A 182 4.00 -20.16 5.57
C TYR A 182 5.46 -20.07 5.10
N GLN A 183 6.22 -19.12 5.65
CA GLN A 183 7.60 -18.85 5.26
C GLN A 183 8.46 -20.11 5.36
N ASP A 184 8.34 -20.84 6.47
CA ASP A 184 9.11 -22.05 6.72
C ASP A 184 8.85 -23.12 5.65
N GLN A 185 7.58 -23.35 5.31
CA GLN A 185 7.20 -24.29 4.25
C GLN A 185 7.70 -23.83 2.88
N ALA A 186 7.58 -22.53 2.57
CA ALA A 186 8.07 -21.98 1.30
C ALA A 186 9.59 -22.17 1.16
N THR A 187 10.36 -21.89 2.21
CA THR A 187 11.81 -22.10 2.23
C THR A 187 12.17 -23.57 2.07
N GLN A 188 11.47 -24.48 2.77
CA GLN A 188 11.70 -25.92 2.61
C GLN A 188 11.41 -26.41 1.18
N ILE A 189 10.33 -25.92 0.56
CA ILE A 189 9.98 -26.25 -0.83
C ILE A 189 11.05 -25.74 -1.79
N ASP A 190 11.59 -24.54 -1.56
CA ASP A 190 12.67 -23.98 -2.36
C ASP A 190 13.96 -24.80 -2.24
N GLU A 191 14.37 -25.16 -1.02
CA GLU A 191 15.53 -26.02 -0.77
C GLU A 191 15.40 -27.39 -1.44
N LEU A 192 14.24 -28.04 -1.31
CA LEU A 192 13.95 -29.32 -1.96
C LEU A 192 14.02 -29.17 -3.49
N SER A 193 13.45 -28.10 -4.04
CA SER A 193 13.49 -27.81 -5.47
C SER A 193 14.92 -27.58 -5.98
N GLN A 194 15.74 -26.86 -5.22
CA GLN A 194 17.15 -26.63 -5.53
C GLN A 194 17.95 -27.94 -5.52
N ARG A 195 17.75 -28.79 -4.50
CA ARG A 195 18.41 -30.11 -4.41
C ARG A 195 18.01 -31.03 -5.55
N ILE A 196 16.72 -31.12 -5.89
CA ILE A 196 16.23 -31.89 -7.03
C ILE A 196 16.87 -31.38 -8.33
N SER A 197 16.97 -30.06 -8.51
CA SER A 197 17.62 -29.46 -9.68
C SER A 197 19.11 -29.82 -9.77
N MET A 198 19.82 -29.82 -8.64
CA MET A 198 21.24 -30.19 -8.59
C MET A 198 21.46 -31.67 -8.90
N LEU A 199 20.67 -32.56 -8.30
CA LEU A 199 20.76 -34.00 -8.55
C LEU A 199 20.35 -34.35 -9.98
N THR A 200 19.31 -33.72 -10.50
CA THR A 200 18.90 -33.88 -11.92
C THR A 200 20.01 -33.46 -12.86
N ARG A 201 20.74 -32.36 -12.57
CA ARG A 201 21.92 -31.95 -13.35
C ARG A 201 23.10 -32.91 -13.24
N ALA A 202 23.24 -33.60 -12.09
CA ALA A 202 24.27 -34.61 -11.86
C ALA A 202 23.94 -35.96 -12.52
N CYS A 203 22.65 -36.27 -12.72
CA CYS A 203 22.16 -37.41 -13.50
C CYS A 203 22.49 -37.24 -14.99
N LYS A 204 23.75 -37.43 -15.34
CA LYS A 204 24.22 -37.55 -16.72
C LYS A 204 24.62 -38.99 -16.99
N VAL A 205 24.18 -39.53 -18.13
CA VAL A 205 24.66 -40.84 -18.60
C VAL A 205 26.12 -40.66 -19.00
N ALA A 206 27.03 -41.00 -18.09
CA ALA A 206 28.46 -40.92 -18.28
C ALA A 206 29.09 -42.24 -17.82
N GLY A 207 30.18 -42.65 -18.48
CA GLY A 207 30.87 -43.88 -18.17
C GLY A 207 32.30 -43.84 -18.69
N VAL A 208 33.11 -44.79 -18.23
CA VAL A 208 34.48 -45.00 -18.68
C VAL A 208 34.56 -46.30 -19.46
N TYR A 209 35.36 -46.31 -20.51
CA TYR A 209 35.67 -47.51 -21.28
C TYR A 209 37.19 -47.72 -21.30
N ALA A 210 37.63 -48.96 -21.47
CA ALA A 210 39.06 -49.27 -21.54
C ALA A 210 39.71 -48.56 -22.73
N SER A 211 40.82 -47.84 -22.52
CA SER A 211 41.50 -47.06 -23.58
C SER A 211 41.92 -47.88 -24.81
N ALA A 212 42.18 -49.18 -24.63
CA ALA A 212 42.49 -50.10 -25.72
C ALA A 212 41.28 -50.38 -26.64
N ALA A 213 40.05 -50.11 -26.20
CA ALA A 213 38.82 -50.40 -26.91
C ALA A 213 38.38 -49.24 -27.82
N LYS A 214 39.18 -48.91 -28.83
CA LYS A 214 38.89 -47.82 -29.80
C LYS A 214 37.56 -48.02 -30.55
N GLY A 215 37.15 -49.27 -30.77
CA GLY A 215 35.86 -49.59 -31.40
C GLY A 215 34.64 -49.15 -30.57
N ILE A 216 34.74 -49.15 -29.23
CA ILE A 216 33.67 -48.71 -28.34
C ILE A 216 33.54 -47.18 -28.34
N GLN A 217 34.65 -46.47 -28.40
CA GLN A 217 34.65 -45.01 -28.56
C GLN A 217 33.93 -44.60 -29.86
N ARG A 218 34.23 -45.32 -30.95
CA ARG A 218 33.62 -45.09 -32.26
C ARG A 218 32.11 -45.36 -32.22
N LEU A 219 31.69 -46.45 -31.57
CA LEU A 219 30.29 -46.81 -31.36
C LEU A 219 29.47 -45.72 -30.63
N LEU A 220 30.08 -45.02 -29.65
CA LEU A 220 29.37 -44.04 -28.81
C LEU A 220 29.45 -42.59 -29.34
N ASN A 221 30.49 -42.26 -30.12
CA ASN A 221 30.69 -40.90 -30.62
C ASN A 221 30.19 -40.70 -32.06
N GLU A 222 30.34 -41.70 -32.91
CA GLU A 222 29.83 -41.65 -34.27
C GLU A 222 28.40 -42.18 -34.20
N SER A 223 27.41 -41.36 -34.58
CA SER A 223 26.01 -41.81 -34.73
C SER A 223 25.91 -42.75 -35.92
N VAL A 224 26.46 -43.95 -35.82
CA VAL A 224 26.48 -44.94 -36.89
C VAL A 224 25.27 -45.84 -36.75
N GLU A 225 24.30 -45.67 -37.64
CA GLU A 225 23.21 -46.62 -37.78
C GLU A 225 23.63 -47.77 -38.69
N ASN A 226 23.47 -49.01 -38.21
CA ASN A 226 23.67 -50.25 -38.98
C ASN A 226 25.09 -50.51 -39.53
N GLU A 227 26.15 -50.04 -38.86
CA GLU A 227 27.55 -50.41 -39.17
C GLU A 227 28.10 -51.41 -38.15
N LEU A 228 28.79 -52.45 -38.61
CA LEU A 228 29.51 -53.39 -37.76
C LEU A 228 30.94 -52.90 -37.58
N ILE A 229 31.33 -52.61 -36.33
CA ILE A 229 32.68 -52.16 -36.00
C ILE A 229 33.56 -53.39 -35.75
N PRO A 230 34.63 -53.61 -36.54
CA PRO A 230 35.53 -54.74 -36.34
C PRO A 230 36.34 -54.59 -35.05
N VAL A 231 36.62 -55.72 -34.40
CA VAL A 231 37.46 -55.81 -33.19
C VAL A 231 38.72 -56.61 -33.53
N ASP A 232 39.90 -56.05 -33.24
CA ASP A 232 41.19 -56.63 -33.66
C ASP A 232 41.49 -58.00 -33.00
N ASP A 233 41.08 -58.20 -31.75
CA ASP A 233 41.26 -59.45 -31.01
C ASP A 233 39.92 -59.92 -30.42
N TRP A 234 39.17 -60.67 -31.23
CA TRP A 234 37.85 -61.18 -30.87
C TRP A 234 37.89 -62.14 -29.67
N ALA A 235 38.94 -62.95 -29.53
CA ALA A 235 39.09 -63.91 -28.45
C ALA A 235 39.26 -63.19 -27.11
N ALA A 236 40.18 -62.22 -27.03
CA ALA A 236 40.39 -61.42 -25.82
C ALA A 236 39.19 -60.50 -25.51
N PHE A 237 38.46 -60.06 -26.54
CA PHE A 237 37.23 -59.28 -26.37
C PHE A 237 36.10 -60.10 -25.74
N ALA A 238 35.91 -61.35 -26.21
CA ALA A 238 34.92 -62.27 -25.66
C ALA A 238 35.25 -62.69 -24.22
N GLU A 239 36.53 -62.98 -23.91
CA GLU A 239 36.98 -63.34 -22.55
C GLU A 239 36.73 -62.22 -21.52
N LYS A 240 36.81 -60.95 -21.95
CA LYS A 240 36.55 -59.79 -21.10
C LYS A 240 35.08 -59.44 -20.95
N GLY A 241 34.15 -60.28 -21.42
CA GLY A 241 32.72 -60.04 -21.31
C GLY A 241 32.14 -59.07 -22.36
N GLY A 242 32.82 -58.92 -23.50
CA GLY A 242 32.38 -58.10 -24.62
C GLY A 242 32.22 -56.61 -24.27
N VAL A 243 31.25 -55.94 -24.91
CA VAL A 243 31.00 -54.50 -24.71
C VAL A 243 30.66 -54.19 -23.24
N ALA A 244 29.86 -55.03 -22.59
CA ALA A 244 29.40 -54.81 -21.22
C ALA A 244 30.53 -54.92 -20.19
N GLY A 245 31.54 -55.75 -20.42
CA GLY A 245 32.71 -55.86 -19.53
C GLY A 245 33.77 -54.79 -19.78
N GLN A 246 33.69 -54.05 -20.89
CA GLN A 246 34.62 -52.99 -21.25
C GLN A 246 34.09 -51.58 -20.99
N ILE A 247 32.80 -51.44 -20.64
CA ILE A 247 32.16 -50.18 -20.27
C ILE A 247 31.73 -50.24 -18.81
N SER A 248 32.11 -49.23 -18.04
CA SER A 248 31.59 -49.00 -16.70
C SER A 248 30.84 -47.67 -16.66
N PHE A 249 29.53 -47.73 -16.50
CA PHE A 249 28.69 -46.54 -16.35
C PHE A 249 28.73 -46.02 -14.91
N LEU A 250 28.56 -44.71 -14.76
CA LEU A 250 28.30 -44.10 -13.46
C LEU A 250 26.99 -44.68 -12.89
N PRO A 251 26.97 -45.19 -11.65
CA PRO A 251 25.76 -45.75 -11.07
C PRO A 251 24.74 -44.63 -10.79
N LEU A 252 23.72 -44.52 -11.65
CA LEU A 252 22.66 -43.51 -11.52
C LEU A 252 21.48 -43.97 -10.65
N LYS A 253 21.38 -45.27 -10.35
CA LYS A 253 20.19 -45.85 -9.70
C LYS A 253 19.90 -45.25 -8.33
N GLU A 254 20.93 -45.03 -7.52
CA GLU A 254 20.80 -44.43 -6.19
C GLU A 254 20.39 -42.96 -6.29
N ILE A 255 20.96 -42.21 -7.23
CA ILE A 255 20.66 -40.80 -7.45
C ILE A 255 19.20 -40.62 -7.89
N ILE A 256 18.72 -41.47 -8.81
CA ILE A 256 17.32 -41.48 -9.25
C ILE A 256 16.38 -41.79 -8.08
N GLY A 257 16.74 -42.74 -7.21
CA GLY A 257 15.97 -43.05 -6.00
C GLY A 257 15.84 -41.85 -5.06
N VAL A 258 16.94 -41.13 -4.82
CA VAL A 258 16.93 -39.91 -3.99
C VAL A 258 16.06 -38.81 -4.63
N ILE A 259 16.13 -38.62 -5.96
CA ILE A 259 15.28 -37.64 -6.67
C ILE A 259 13.79 -37.98 -6.49
N GLN A 260 13.41 -39.25 -6.61
CA GLN A 260 12.02 -39.68 -6.41
C GLN A 260 11.55 -39.41 -4.98
N GLU A 261 12.37 -39.71 -3.98
CA GLU A 261 12.03 -39.47 -2.58
C GLU A 261 11.92 -37.97 -2.26
N LEU A 262 12.87 -37.16 -2.73
CA LEU A 262 12.81 -35.70 -2.58
C LEU A 262 11.59 -35.10 -3.28
N SER A 263 11.19 -35.63 -4.43
CA SER A 263 9.99 -35.18 -5.15
C SER A 263 8.73 -35.52 -4.35
N SER A 264 8.64 -36.72 -3.78
CA SER A 264 7.54 -37.10 -2.89
C SER A 264 7.47 -36.24 -1.61
N LEU A 265 8.62 -35.90 -1.02
CA LEU A 265 8.68 -34.99 0.13
C LEU A 265 8.22 -33.58 -0.24
N LYS A 266 8.63 -33.08 -1.42
CA LYS A 266 8.19 -31.78 -1.93
C LYS A 266 6.67 -31.73 -2.09
N ASP A 267 6.05 -32.75 -2.66
CA ASP A 267 4.59 -32.80 -2.84
C ASP A 267 3.85 -32.76 -1.50
N LYS A 268 4.36 -33.47 -0.48
CA LYS A 268 3.80 -33.42 0.89
C LYS A 268 3.91 -32.02 1.51
N GLN A 269 5.03 -31.33 1.31
CA GLN A 269 5.23 -29.96 1.83
C GLN A 269 4.31 -28.96 1.15
N ILE A 270 4.06 -29.10 -0.15
CA ILE A 270 3.07 -28.29 -0.87
C ILE A 270 1.67 -28.53 -0.29
N GLU A 271 1.30 -29.79 -0.05
CA GLU A 271 0.01 -30.13 0.55
C GLU A 271 -0.14 -29.54 1.97
N GLU A 272 0.93 -29.57 2.78
CA GLU A 272 0.96 -28.94 4.11
C GLU A 272 0.80 -27.42 4.03
N MET A 273 1.51 -26.76 3.12
CA MET A 273 1.38 -25.33 2.85
C MET A 273 -0.05 -24.96 2.42
N ASP A 274 -0.67 -25.76 1.56
CA ASP A 274 -2.05 -25.54 1.10
C ASP A 274 -3.07 -25.66 2.23
N ARG A 275 -2.89 -26.65 3.11
CA ARG A 275 -3.70 -26.81 4.32
C ARG A 275 -3.55 -25.63 5.27
N LEU A 276 -2.34 -25.10 5.43
CA LEU A 276 -2.04 -23.97 6.32
C LEU A 276 -2.63 -22.66 5.79
N THR A 277 -2.38 -22.35 4.52
CA THR A 277 -2.95 -21.15 3.85
C THR A 277 -4.48 -21.22 3.72
N GLY A 278 -5.05 -22.43 3.80
CA GLY A 278 -6.49 -22.65 3.73
C GLY A 278 -7.07 -22.44 2.33
N ILE A 279 -6.22 -22.44 1.30
CA ILE A 279 -6.65 -22.49 -0.10
C ILE A 279 -7.08 -23.94 -0.37
N ASN A 280 -8.36 -24.21 -0.13
CA ASN A 280 -8.93 -25.53 -0.32
C ASN A 280 -8.97 -25.89 -1.82
N ASP A 281 -8.79 -27.18 -2.13
CA ASP A 281 -8.73 -27.76 -3.48
C ASP A 281 -9.90 -27.31 -4.39
N LEU A 282 -11.07 -27.06 -3.78
CA LEU A 282 -12.27 -26.54 -4.45
C LEU A 282 -12.08 -25.14 -5.08
N MET A 283 -11.30 -24.25 -4.48
CA MET A 283 -11.04 -22.91 -5.03
C MET A 283 -10.08 -22.94 -6.23
N ARG A 284 -9.37 -24.06 -6.46
CA ARG A 284 -8.45 -24.26 -7.59
C ARG A 284 -9.11 -24.96 -8.78
N GLY A 285 -10.41 -25.29 -8.69
CA GLY A 285 -11.18 -25.92 -9.77
C GLY A 285 -10.89 -27.41 -9.96
N THR A 286 -10.09 -28.02 -9.08
CA THR A 286 -9.82 -29.46 -9.01
C THR A 286 -10.95 -30.15 -8.27
N THR A 287 -12.07 -30.40 -8.96
CA THR A 287 -13.14 -31.25 -8.44
C THR A 287 -12.86 -32.71 -8.74
N ASP A 288 -12.86 -33.56 -7.71
CA ASP A 288 -12.87 -35.00 -7.89
C ASP A 288 -14.27 -35.43 -8.36
N ALA A 289 -14.37 -35.96 -9.59
CA ALA A 289 -15.64 -36.24 -10.27
C ALA A 289 -16.51 -37.31 -9.56
N ARG A 290 -15.96 -37.97 -8.52
CA ARG A 290 -16.64 -38.98 -7.70
C ARG A 290 -17.25 -38.42 -6.42
N GLU A 291 -17.03 -37.15 -6.10
CA GLU A 291 -17.52 -36.54 -4.87
C GLU A 291 -19.02 -36.19 -4.97
N THR A 292 -19.81 -36.55 -3.95
CA THR A 292 -21.26 -36.34 -3.96
C THR A 292 -21.62 -34.85 -3.92
N LEU A 293 -22.66 -34.45 -4.65
CA LEU A 293 -23.12 -33.06 -4.78
C LEU A 293 -23.47 -32.41 -3.42
N GLY A 294 -23.90 -33.21 -2.44
CA GLY A 294 -24.11 -32.78 -1.05
C GLY A 294 -22.81 -32.53 -0.27
N GLY A 295 -21.80 -33.39 -0.45
CA GLY A 295 -20.46 -33.20 0.12
C GLY A 295 -19.74 -31.98 -0.46
N GLN A 296 -19.89 -31.72 -1.76
CA GLN A 296 -19.38 -30.52 -2.41
C GLN A 296 -20.05 -29.25 -1.88
N ARG A 297 -21.37 -29.25 -1.65
CA ARG A 297 -22.09 -28.11 -1.04
C ARG A 297 -21.68 -27.84 0.40
N LEU A 298 -21.44 -28.88 1.20
CA LEU A 298 -20.94 -28.70 2.57
C LEU A 298 -19.50 -28.16 2.57
N LYS A 299 -18.62 -28.67 1.70
CA LYS A 299 -17.26 -28.15 1.54
C LYS A 299 -17.24 -26.71 1.00
N SER A 300 -18.13 -26.37 0.06
CA SER A 300 -18.26 -24.99 -0.44
C SER A 300 -18.76 -24.03 0.64
N ASN A 301 -19.73 -24.46 1.46
CA ASN A 301 -20.28 -23.63 2.53
C ASN A 301 -19.27 -23.36 3.66
N TYR A 302 -18.43 -24.35 4.01
CA TYR A 302 -17.35 -24.14 4.98
C TYR A 302 -16.20 -23.27 4.43
N THR A 303 -15.87 -23.42 3.14
CA THR A 303 -14.79 -22.67 2.47
C THR A 303 -15.18 -21.20 2.23
N GLY A 304 -16.47 -20.91 2.05
CA GLY A 304 -16.98 -19.54 1.92
C GLY A 304 -16.63 -18.64 3.11
N THR A 305 -16.59 -19.17 4.33
CA THR A 305 -16.48 -18.34 5.56
C THR A 305 -15.22 -17.45 5.60
N ARG A 306 -14.04 -17.95 5.17
CA ARG A 306 -12.78 -17.19 5.20
C ARG A 306 -12.73 -16.10 4.12
N LEU A 307 -13.16 -16.44 2.90
CA LEU A 307 -13.23 -15.50 1.79
C LEU A 307 -14.31 -14.44 2.04
N THR A 308 -15.48 -14.86 2.54
CA THR A 308 -16.57 -13.96 2.90
C THR A 308 -16.17 -12.98 4.01
N ALA A 309 -15.36 -13.39 5.00
CA ALA A 309 -14.82 -12.45 5.98
C ALA A 309 -13.95 -11.36 5.32
N ARG A 310 -13.06 -11.72 4.39
CA ARG A 310 -12.25 -10.76 3.61
C ARG A 310 -13.12 -9.85 2.73
N GLN A 311 -14.13 -10.42 2.06
CA GLN A 311 -15.09 -9.66 1.24
C GLN A 311 -15.92 -8.67 2.08
N ASN A 312 -16.40 -9.11 3.25
CA ASN A 312 -17.15 -8.27 4.16
C ASN A 312 -16.32 -7.09 4.67
N GLU A 313 -15.02 -7.29 4.88
CA GLU A 313 -14.13 -6.22 5.32
C GLU A 313 -13.91 -5.17 4.22
N VAL A 314 -13.79 -5.59 2.95
CA VAL A 314 -13.77 -4.68 1.79
C VAL A 314 -15.09 -3.92 1.66
N ALA A 315 -16.22 -4.61 1.80
CA ALA A 315 -17.54 -3.98 1.74
C ALA A 315 -17.74 -2.95 2.87
N ARG A 316 -17.26 -3.28 4.08
CA ARG A 316 -17.24 -2.39 5.25
C ARG A 316 -16.41 -1.15 4.97
N PHE A 317 -15.20 -1.31 4.43
CA PHE A 317 -14.31 -0.19 4.07
C PHE A 317 -14.98 0.74 3.05
N ALA A 318 -15.51 0.20 1.95
CA ALA A 318 -16.19 1.00 0.93
C ALA A 318 -17.41 1.75 1.49
N ARG A 319 -18.24 1.09 2.31
CA ARG A 319 -19.38 1.72 2.98
C ARG A 319 -18.94 2.87 3.88
N ASP A 320 -17.91 2.66 4.69
CA ASP A 320 -17.42 3.67 5.64
C ASP A 320 -16.80 4.87 4.89
N THR A 321 -16.11 4.64 3.76
CA THR A 321 -15.65 5.73 2.88
C THR A 321 -16.81 6.59 2.38
N VAL A 322 -17.87 5.96 1.85
CA VAL A 322 -19.05 6.70 1.34
C VAL A 322 -19.76 7.46 2.47
N ARG A 323 -19.80 6.90 3.69
CA ARG A 323 -20.34 7.61 4.86
C ARG A 323 -19.56 8.87 5.20
N ILE A 324 -18.23 8.79 5.21
CA ILE A 324 -17.37 9.96 5.45
C ILE A 324 -17.56 11.00 4.35
N MET A 325 -17.65 10.57 3.08
CA MET A 325 -17.93 11.48 1.97
C MET A 325 -19.26 12.21 2.16
N ALA A 326 -20.32 11.49 2.56
CA ALA A 326 -21.62 12.08 2.82
C ALA A 326 -21.60 13.05 4.01
N ASP A 327 -20.86 12.73 5.08
CA ASP A 327 -20.68 13.63 6.23
C ASP A 327 -20.00 14.94 5.81
N ILE A 328 -18.93 14.86 5.02
CA ILE A 328 -18.25 16.03 4.45
C ILE A 328 -19.21 16.85 3.58
N MET A 329 -19.99 16.21 2.72
CA MET A 329 -20.97 16.88 1.86
C MET A 329 -22.01 17.65 2.69
N CYS A 330 -22.58 17.03 3.72
CA CYS A 330 -23.60 17.66 4.56
C CYS A 330 -23.08 18.86 5.36
N GLN A 331 -21.78 18.89 5.69
CA GLN A 331 -21.20 19.93 6.52
C GLN A 331 -20.57 21.09 5.73
N HIS A 332 -19.99 20.80 4.57
CA HIS A 332 -19.17 21.77 3.82
C HIS A 332 -19.74 22.18 2.49
N PHE A 333 -20.72 21.45 1.92
CA PHE A 333 -21.27 21.82 0.61
C PHE A 333 -22.37 22.85 0.76
N SER A 334 -22.47 23.72 -0.24
CA SER A 334 -23.56 24.66 -0.36
C SER A 334 -24.91 23.94 -0.52
N PRO A 335 -25.98 24.37 0.18
CA PRO A 335 -27.32 23.81 -0.01
C PRO A 335 -27.80 23.87 -1.47
N GLN A 336 -27.41 24.91 -2.21
CA GLN A 336 -27.72 25.08 -3.63
C GLN A 336 -27.16 23.93 -4.47
N ALA A 337 -25.86 23.62 -4.32
CA ALA A 337 -25.23 22.53 -5.07
C ALA A 337 -25.83 21.17 -4.72
N LEU A 338 -26.19 20.93 -3.46
CA LEU A 338 -26.85 19.68 -3.04
C LEU A 338 -28.22 19.52 -3.71
N VAL A 339 -29.02 20.59 -3.78
CA VAL A 339 -30.33 20.56 -4.44
C VAL A 339 -30.19 20.33 -5.95
N GLU A 340 -29.21 20.98 -6.59
CA GLU A 340 -28.94 20.80 -8.02
C GLU A 340 -28.49 19.38 -8.36
N VAL A 341 -27.51 18.84 -7.62
CA VAL A 341 -26.95 17.50 -7.85
C VAL A 341 -27.93 16.39 -7.47
N SER A 342 -28.77 16.59 -6.45
CA SER A 342 -29.77 15.59 -6.03
C SER A 342 -30.88 15.38 -7.06
N GLY A 343 -31.04 16.30 -8.02
CA GLY A 343 -32.13 16.24 -8.99
C GLY A 343 -33.52 16.48 -8.38
N ALA A 344 -33.59 16.88 -7.09
CA ALA A 344 -34.85 17.07 -6.37
C ALA A 344 -35.76 18.13 -7.01
N MET A 345 -35.21 19.07 -7.79
CA MET A 345 -35.99 20.07 -8.54
C MET A 345 -36.68 19.51 -9.79
N TYR A 346 -36.27 18.32 -10.28
CA TYR A 346 -36.75 17.74 -11.52
C TYR A 346 -37.71 16.55 -11.31
N GLU A 347 -37.94 16.14 -10.06
CA GLU A 347 -38.78 14.99 -9.73
C GLU A 347 -40.20 15.45 -9.37
N GLU A 348 -41.15 15.22 -10.29
CA GLU A 348 -42.55 15.71 -10.27
C GLU A 348 -43.44 15.15 -9.13
N GLY A 349 -42.86 14.57 -8.08
CA GLY A 349 -43.60 13.91 -6.98
C GLY A 349 -43.20 14.29 -5.56
N LEU A 350 -42.12 15.07 -5.36
CA LEU A 350 -41.60 15.40 -4.02
C LEU A 350 -42.19 16.68 -3.41
N GLY A 351 -43.10 17.37 -4.11
CA GLY A 351 -43.81 18.55 -3.57
C GLY A 351 -42.88 19.71 -3.18
N VAL A 352 -41.68 19.77 -3.76
CA VAL A 352 -40.76 20.89 -3.55
C VAL A 352 -41.25 22.06 -4.38
N ASN A 353 -41.94 23.00 -3.73
CA ASN A 353 -42.34 24.24 -4.37
C ASN A 353 -41.07 25.09 -4.59
N VAL A 354 -40.66 25.24 -5.85
CA VAL A 354 -39.38 25.85 -6.25
C VAL A 354 -39.23 27.27 -5.67
N GLU A 355 -40.35 27.98 -5.54
CA GLU A 355 -40.44 29.32 -4.95
C GLU A 355 -40.11 29.34 -3.44
N ASP A 356 -40.54 28.33 -2.67
CA ASP A 356 -40.31 28.27 -1.21
C ASP A 356 -38.84 27.94 -0.87
N VAL A 357 -38.16 27.16 -1.73
CA VAL A 357 -36.74 26.84 -1.59
C VAL A 357 -35.88 28.06 -1.92
N GLN A 358 -36.19 28.78 -3.01
CA GLN A 358 -35.48 30.02 -3.37
C GLN A 358 -35.62 31.11 -2.31
N VAL A 359 -36.80 31.28 -1.71
CA VAL A 359 -37.01 32.26 -0.63
C VAL A 359 -36.22 31.89 0.64
N ARG A 360 -36.11 30.60 0.98
CA ARG A 360 -35.31 30.16 2.14
C ARG A 360 -33.80 30.27 1.92
N LEU A 361 -33.33 30.01 0.70
CA LEU A 361 -31.92 30.17 0.33
C LEU A 361 -31.48 31.64 0.31
N GLN A 362 -32.38 32.56 -0.09
CA GLN A 362 -32.13 34.01 -0.01
C GLN A 362 -32.17 34.58 1.42
N GLN A 363 -32.74 33.84 2.38
CA GLN A 363 -32.85 34.24 3.78
C GLN A 363 -31.77 33.60 4.68
N GLN A 364 -30.84 32.82 4.13
CA GLN A 364 -29.71 32.35 4.92
C GLN A 364 -28.81 33.55 5.27
N PRO A 365 -28.59 33.83 6.56
CA PRO A 365 -27.61 34.84 6.95
C PRO A 365 -26.23 34.39 6.46
N PRO A 366 -25.34 35.34 6.08
CA PRO A 366 -23.97 35.00 5.77
C PRO A 366 -23.36 34.22 6.94
N VAL A 367 -22.57 33.20 6.61
CA VAL A 367 -21.85 32.40 7.60
C VAL A 367 -21.10 33.37 8.52
N PRO A 368 -21.34 33.34 9.85
CA PRO A 368 -20.74 34.31 10.75
C PRO A 368 -19.22 34.12 10.74
N GLN A 369 -18.50 35.09 10.18
CA GLN A 369 -17.09 35.29 10.48
C GLN A 369 -16.99 35.69 11.95
N GLY A 370 -16.43 34.80 12.77
CA GLY A 370 -15.88 35.07 14.10
C GLY A 370 -16.72 35.97 15.01
N ALA A 371 -17.78 35.44 15.62
CA ALA A 371 -18.44 36.12 16.73
C ALA A 371 -17.54 36.04 17.99
N GLY A 372 -17.01 37.20 18.40
CA GLY A 372 -16.29 37.37 19.66
C GLY A 372 -17.13 36.92 20.87
N LEU A 373 -16.45 36.26 21.81
CA LEU A 373 -17.01 35.73 23.05
C LEU A 373 -17.71 36.81 23.90
N PRO A 374 -18.91 36.57 24.45
CA PRO A 374 -19.56 37.48 25.37
C PRO A 374 -18.86 37.45 26.74
N GLY A 375 -18.51 38.64 27.24
CA GLY A 375 -17.77 38.84 28.48
C GLY A 375 -18.49 38.33 29.73
N LEU A 376 -17.74 37.64 30.58
CA LEU A 376 -18.11 37.31 31.95
C LEU A 376 -18.13 38.57 32.83
N PRO A 377 -19.14 38.77 33.69
CA PRO A 377 -19.05 39.78 34.74
C PRO A 377 -18.22 39.24 35.92
N ALA A 378 -17.28 40.06 36.41
CA ALA A 378 -16.54 39.85 37.65
C ALA A 378 -17.13 40.73 38.78
N PRO A 379 -16.87 40.49 40.08
CA PRO A 379 -15.96 39.51 40.69
C PRO A 379 -16.62 38.29 41.34
#